data_AF-A0A497G5J7-F1
#
_entry.id   AF-A0A497G5J7-F1
#
_cell.length_a   1.000
_cell.length_b   1.000
_cell.length_c   1.000
_cell.angle_alpha   90.00
_cell.angle_beta   90.00
_cell.angle_gamma   90.00
#
_symmetry.space_group_name_H-M   'P 1'
#
loop_
_entity.id
_entity.type
_entity.pdbx_description
1 polymer ?
#
loop_
_entity_poly.entity_id
_entity_poly.type
_entity_poly.pdbx_seq_one_letter_code
_entity_poly.pdbx_strand_id
1 'polypeptide(L)'
;MYGSKSAVVHVDLDRGMLYSRSLGLGIKLSRSLVRALRGELELSPRPRFVLQVSRKGLRIIAIRRVEHEWSDGPLLIIAVDVNSLNGISVMAFAFDEYARLVYRRCLRPPNGSFNEALVALLKSYASLKDKGEAVARWLRR
;
A
#
# COMPACT_ATOMS: atom_id res chain seq x y z
N MET A 1 -11.09 31.39 -3.93
CA MET A 1 -9.80 31.42 -3.20
C MET A 1 -8.69 31.61 -4.23
N TYR A 2 -7.95 32.72 -4.18
CA TYR A 2 -6.93 33.02 -5.19
C TYR A 2 -5.54 32.67 -4.66
N GLY A 3 -4.84 31.76 -5.33
CA GLY A 3 -3.45 31.43 -5.04
C GLY A 3 -2.50 32.58 -5.39
N SER A 4 -1.21 32.42 -5.09
CA SER A 4 -0.22 33.45 -5.41
C SER A 4 -0.18 33.74 -6.92
N LYS A 5 -0.30 35.02 -7.29
CA LYS A 5 -0.17 35.48 -8.68
C LYS A 5 1.24 35.30 -9.24
N SER A 6 2.25 35.13 -8.36
CA SER A 6 3.64 34.89 -8.75
C SER A 6 3.98 33.41 -8.96
N ALA A 7 3.02 32.49 -8.76
CA ALA A 7 3.27 31.08 -8.99
C ALA A 7 3.55 30.82 -10.47
N VAL A 8 4.61 30.07 -10.77
CA VAL A 8 4.97 29.70 -12.16
C VAL A 8 3.87 28.83 -12.79
N VAL A 9 3.17 28.04 -11.98
CA VAL A 9 2.07 27.18 -12.42
C VAL A 9 0.86 27.42 -11.53
N HIS A 10 -0.32 27.47 -12.15
CA HIS A 10 -1.60 27.64 -11.50
C HIS A 10 -2.48 26.42 -11.73
N VAL A 11 -3.25 26.06 -10.70
CA VAL A 11 -4.34 25.08 -10.81
C VAL A 11 -5.65 25.81 -10.57
N ASP A 12 -6.46 25.90 -11.62
CA ASP A 12 -7.82 26.43 -11.57
C ASP A 12 -8.79 25.26 -11.44
N LEU A 13 -9.28 25.05 -10.23
CA LEU A 13 -10.21 23.96 -9.91
C LEU A 13 -11.63 24.23 -10.42
N ASP A 14 -11.99 25.48 -10.73
CA ASP A 14 -13.30 25.84 -11.26
C ASP A 14 -13.36 25.55 -12.75
N ARG A 15 -12.28 25.90 -13.47
CA ARG A 15 -12.10 25.55 -14.90
C ARG A 15 -11.58 24.13 -15.11
N GLY A 16 -11.08 23.48 -14.06
CA GLY A 16 -10.46 22.16 -14.13
C GLY A 16 -9.19 22.15 -14.98
N MET A 17 -8.33 23.16 -14.82
CA MET A 17 -7.14 23.39 -15.66
C MET A 17 -5.88 23.59 -14.81
N LEU A 18 -4.79 22.93 -15.18
CA LEU A 18 -3.44 23.29 -14.75
C LEU A 18 -2.79 24.07 -15.88
N TYR A 19 -2.29 25.26 -15.59
CA TYR A 19 -1.69 26.10 -16.63
C TYR A 19 -0.48 26.89 -16.13
N SER A 20 0.41 27.22 -17.05
CA SER A 20 1.52 28.14 -16.85
C SER A 20 1.60 29.08 -18.04
N ARG A 21 1.43 30.38 -17.79
CA ARG A 21 1.51 31.39 -18.85
C ARG A 21 2.93 31.54 -19.38
N SER A 22 3.93 31.51 -18.48
CA SER A 22 5.34 31.63 -18.85
C SER A 22 5.85 30.42 -19.62
N LEU A 23 5.31 29.23 -19.39
CA LEU A 23 5.70 28.01 -20.08
C LEU A 23 4.78 27.63 -21.25
N GLY A 24 3.74 28.43 -21.54
CA GLY A 24 2.74 28.10 -22.57
C GLY A 24 1.98 26.79 -22.30
N LEU A 25 1.89 26.37 -21.03
CA LEU A 25 1.32 25.08 -20.64
C LEU A 25 -0.17 25.23 -20.32
N GLY A 26 -1.02 24.38 -20.87
CA GLY A 26 -2.45 24.31 -20.53
C GLY A 26 -2.94 22.87 -20.57
N ILE A 27 -3.11 22.25 -19.41
CA ILE A 27 -3.51 20.85 -19.25
C ILE A 27 -4.88 20.81 -18.58
N LYS A 28 -5.83 20.12 -19.21
CA LYS A 28 -7.12 19.84 -18.62
C LYS A 28 -7.01 18.73 -17.58
N LEU A 29 -7.51 18.99 -16.38
CA LEU A 29 -7.57 18.02 -15.29
C LEU A 29 -8.83 17.16 -15.42
N SER A 30 -8.71 15.90 -15.06
CA SER A 30 -9.87 15.02 -14.97
C SER A 30 -10.78 15.48 -13.81
N ARG A 31 -12.09 15.18 -13.92
CA ARG A 31 -13.05 15.49 -12.84
C ARG A 31 -12.67 14.80 -11.53
N SER A 32 -12.14 13.57 -11.60
CA SER A 32 -11.68 12.83 -10.42
C SER A 32 -10.52 13.55 -9.72
N LEU A 33 -9.55 14.06 -10.49
CA LEU A 33 -8.42 14.80 -9.94
C LEU A 33 -8.86 16.15 -9.34
N VAL A 34 -9.77 16.87 -10.00
CA VAL A 34 -10.34 18.12 -9.44
C VAL A 34 -11.04 17.85 -8.11
N ARG A 35 -11.85 16.79 -8.02
CA ARG A 35 -12.51 16.39 -6.76
C ARG A 35 -11.50 16.03 -5.67
N ALA A 36 -10.47 15.25 -6.01
CA ALA A 36 -9.42 14.89 -5.06
C ALA A 36 -8.68 16.14 -4.53
N LEU A 37 -8.31 17.07 -5.42
CA LEU A 37 -7.65 18.32 -5.02
C LEU A 37 -8.55 19.21 -4.15
N ARG A 38 -9.86 19.24 -4.41
CA ARG A 38 -10.82 19.94 -3.54
C ARG A 38 -10.89 19.30 -2.16
N GLY A 39 -11.00 17.97 -2.10
CA GLY A 39 -11.00 17.24 -0.82
C GLY A 39 -9.72 17.48 -0.01
N GLU A 40 -8.55 17.45 -0.67
CA GLU A 40 -7.28 17.77 0.00
C GLU A 40 -7.24 19.20 0.56
N LEU A 41 -7.85 20.16 -0.12
CA LEU A 41 -7.91 21.55 0.31
C LEU A 41 -8.83 21.78 1.52
N GLU A 42 -9.73 20.86 1.82
CA GLU A 42 -10.63 20.89 2.98
C GLU A 42 -9.95 20.35 4.25
N LEU A 43 -8.78 19.71 4.13
CA LEU A 43 -8.06 19.13 5.26
C LEU A 43 -7.38 20.21 6.12
N SER A 44 -7.30 19.96 7.43
CA SER A 44 -6.49 20.73 8.39
C SER A 44 -5.39 19.84 8.96
N PRO A 45 -4.10 20.26 8.94
CA PRO A 45 -3.62 21.50 8.34
C PRO A 45 -3.69 21.44 6.81
N ARG A 46 -3.94 22.60 6.21
CA ARG A 46 -4.10 22.71 4.76
C ARG A 46 -2.81 22.31 4.03
N PRO A 47 -2.86 21.41 3.04
CA PRO A 47 -1.67 20.97 2.33
C PRO A 47 -1.09 22.07 1.45
N ARG A 48 0.23 22.05 1.31
CA ARG A 48 0.98 22.75 0.26
C ARG A 48 1.07 21.82 -0.95
N PHE A 49 0.76 22.32 -2.14
CA PHE A 49 0.91 21.55 -3.36
C PHE A 49 2.23 21.87 -4.05
N VAL A 50 2.92 20.83 -4.50
CA VAL A 50 4.14 20.93 -5.31
C VAL A 50 3.89 20.23 -6.63
N LEU A 51 4.29 20.87 -7.73
CA LEU A 51 4.33 20.25 -9.04
C LEU A 51 5.72 19.68 -9.29
N GLN A 52 5.80 18.37 -9.45
CA GLN A 52 7.04 17.69 -9.80
C GLN A 52 6.99 17.25 -11.27
N VAL A 53 8.04 17.61 -12.01
CA VAL A 53 8.29 17.07 -13.35
C VAL A 53 9.00 15.72 -13.19
N SER A 54 8.46 14.68 -13.80
CA SER A 54 9.06 13.34 -13.81
C SER A 54 9.19 12.83 -15.24
N ARG A 55 10.00 11.78 -15.45
CA ARG A 55 10.12 11.11 -16.77
C ARG A 55 8.78 10.58 -17.31
N LYS A 56 7.80 10.34 -16.43
CA LYS A 56 6.45 9.85 -16.78
C LYS A 56 5.41 10.95 -16.92
N GLY A 57 5.80 12.23 -16.77
CA GLY A 57 4.91 13.38 -16.83
C GLY A 57 4.88 14.20 -15.54
N LEU A 58 3.85 15.04 -15.40
CA LEU A 58 3.68 15.94 -14.27
C LEU A 58 2.94 15.27 -13.11
N ARG A 59 3.43 15.48 -11.89
CA ARG A 59 2.82 14.98 -10.65
C ARG A 59 2.48 16.15 -9.74
N ILE A 60 1.25 16.20 -9.26
CA ILE A 60 0.84 17.12 -8.20
C ILE A 60 0.96 16.37 -6.88
N ILE A 61 1.78 16.89 -5.97
CA ILE A 61 2.05 16.29 -4.66
C ILE A 61 1.47 17.20 -3.59
N ALA A 62 0.55 16.67 -2.78
CA ALA A 62 0.06 17.33 -1.58
C ALA A 62 1.02 17.05 -0.42
N ILE A 63 1.54 18.09 0.22
CA ILE A 63 2.45 18.01 1.35
C ILE A 63 1.78 18.72 2.53
N ARG A 64 1.53 18.00 3.62
CA ARG A 64 1.03 18.58 4.87
C ARG A 64 1.95 18.19 6.01
N ARG A 65 2.07 19.07 7.00
CA ARG A 65 2.70 18.72 8.27
C ARG A 65 1.72 17.82 9.01
N VAL A 66 2.19 16.68 9.50
CA VAL A 66 1.39 15.88 10.43
C VAL A 66 1.39 16.66 11.76
N GLU A 67 0.21 17.03 12.26
CA GLU A 67 0.08 17.75 13.55
C GLU A 67 0.30 16.84 14.77
N HIS A 68 0.60 15.57 14.53
CA HIS A 68 0.97 14.66 15.60
C HIS A 68 2.45 14.91 15.95
N GLU A 69 2.68 15.49 17.13
CA GLU A 69 3.94 15.31 17.82
C GLU A 69 4.06 13.83 18.14
N TRP A 70 5.00 13.15 17.50
CA TRP A 70 5.38 11.83 17.98
C TRP A 70 5.90 12.03 19.40
N SER A 71 5.22 11.41 20.37
CA SER A 71 5.80 11.21 21.69
C SER A 71 7.13 10.46 21.54
N ASP A 72 8.01 10.54 22.55
CA ASP A 72 9.39 10.00 22.59
C ASP A 72 9.54 8.47 22.40
N GLY A 73 8.62 7.81 21.69
CA GLY A 73 8.64 6.41 21.33
C GLY A 73 9.02 6.16 19.87
N PRO A 74 9.41 4.92 19.54
CA PRO A 74 9.75 4.54 18.17
C PRO A 74 8.52 4.59 17.24
N LEU A 75 8.74 5.01 15.99
CA LEU A 75 7.76 4.88 14.91
C LEU A 75 7.46 3.40 14.67
N LEU A 76 6.22 2.99 14.91
CA LEU A 76 5.76 1.63 14.62
C LEU A 76 5.17 1.54 13.21
N ILE A 77 5.81 0.77 12.32
CA ILE A 77 5.28 0.41 11.00
C ILE A 77 4.75 -1.01 11.06
N ILE A 78 3.46 -1.19 10.76
CA ILE A 78 2.83 -2.50 10.64
C ILE A 78 2.69 -2.85 9.15
N ALA A 79 3.41 -3.85 8.71
CA ALA A 79 3.32 -4.41 7.37
C ALA A 79 2.41 -5.66 7.38
N VAL A 80 1.41 -5.66 6.50
CA VAL A 80 0.50 -6.80 6.32
C VAL A 80 0.62 -7.28 4.88
N ASP A 81 1.11 -8.50 4.71
CA ASP A 81 1.13 -9.20 3.43
C ASP A 81 -0.01 -10.23 3.42
N VAL A 82 -0.92 -10.09 2.46
CA VAL A 82 -2.06 -10.98 2.27
C VAL A 82 -1.83 -11.78 1.01
N ASN A 83 -1.53 -13.07 1.17
CA ASN A 83 -1.31 -14.00 0.08
C ASN A 83 -2.35 -15.12 0.17
N SER A 84 -3.16 -15.30 -0.87
CA SER A 84 -4.22 -16.32 -0.89
C SER A 84 -3.71 -17.76 -0.73
N LEU A 85 -2.44 -18.04 -1.09
CA LEU A 85 -1.81 -19.36 -0.95
C LEU A 85 -1.11 -19.53 0.41
N ASN A 86 -0.50 -18.46 0.93
CA ASN A 86 0.36 -18.51 2.12
C ASN A 86 -0.28 -17.92 3.39
N GLY A 87 -1.49 -17.36 3.26
CA GLY A 87 -2.24 -16.74 4.35
C GLY A 87 -1.88 -15.28 4.56
N ILE A 88 -2.03 -14.81 5.80
CA ILE A 88 -1.77 -13.42 6.19
C ILE A 88 -0.47 -13.38 7.00
N SER A 89 0.52 -12.63 6.53
CA SER A 89 1.75 -12.34 7.27
C SER A 89 1.69 -10.92 7.81
N VAL A 90 1.72 -10.78 9.13
CA VAL A 90 1.78 -9.49 9.84
C VAL A 90 3.16 -9.33 10.42
N MET A 91 3.81 -8.21 10.13
CA MET A 91 5.08 -7.80 10.73
C MET A 91 4.93 -6.41 11.31
N ALA A 92 5.49 -6.16 12.49
CA ALA A 92 5.59 -4.82 13.04
C ALA A 92 7.05 -4.47 13.29
N PHE A 93 7.44 -3.29 12.82
CA PHE A 93 8.79 -2.76 12.89
C PHE A 93 8.76 -1.48 13.73
N ALA A 94 9.59 -1.43 14.76
CA ALA A 94 9.85 -0.20 15.52
C ALA A 94 11.06 0.50 14.90
N PHE A 95 10.91 1.78 14.59
CA PHE A 95 11.94 2.64 14.03
C PHE A 95 12.24 3.78 15.01
N ASP A 96 13.44 3.73 15.57
CA ASP A 96 14.07 4.83 16.31
C ASP A 96 15.33 5.27 15.52
N GLU A 97 16.52 4.97 16.04
CA GLU A 97 17.80 5.05 15.34
C GLU A 97 18.07 3.79 14.48
N TYR A 98 17.41 2.69 14.82
CA TYR A 98 17.53 1.39 14.14
C TYR A 98 16.14 0.83 13.80
N ALA A 99 16.10 -0.02 12.77
CA ALA A 99 14.89 -0.76 12.42
C ALA A 99 14.86 -2.10 13.17
N ARG A 100 13.89 -2.30 14.06
CA ARG A 100 13.73 -3.53 14.85
C ARG A 100 12.41 -4.23 14.55
N LEU A 101 12.45 -5.51 14.22
CA LEU A 101 11.23 -6.34 14.09
C LEU A 101 10.72 -6.67 15.50
N VAL A 102 9.62 -6.05 15.92
CA VAL A 102 9.04 -6.24 17.27
C VAL A 102 7.88 -7.24 17.28
N TYR A 103 7.30 -7.53 16.12
CA TYR A 103 6.26 -8.53 15.99
C TYR A 103 6.32 -9.21 14.64
N ARG A 104 6.11 -10.52 14.62
CA ARG A 104 5.88 -11.29 13.39
C ARG A 104 4.89 -12.41 13.66
N ARG A 105 3.82 -12.46 12.87
CA ARG A 105 2.87 -13.57 12.89
C ARG A 105 2.44 -13.93 11.48
N CYS A 106 2.55 -15.20 11.14
CA CYS A 106 1.98 -15.77 9.93
C CYS A 106 0.72 -16.55 10.30
N LEU A 107 -0.43 -16.10 9.82
CA LEU A 107 -1.71 -16.80 9.88
C LEU A 107 -1.87 -17.57 8.58
N ARG A 108 -1.47 -18.85 8.57
CA ARG A 108 -1.68 -19.71 7.40
C ARG A 108 -3.18 -19.86 7.11
N PRO A 109 -3.58 -20.10 5.85
CA PRO A 109 -4.97 -20.41 5.53
C PRO A 109 -5.39 -21.65 6.33
N PRO A 110 -6.66 -21.75 6.76
CA PRO A 110 -7.18 -22.89 7.54
C PRO A 110 -6.89 -24.26 6.90
N ASN A 111 -6.71 -24.27 5.57
CA ASN A 111 -6.55 -25.48 4.77
C ASN A 111 -5.08 -25.80 4.44
N GLY A 112 -4.10 -25.02 4.93
CA GLY A 112 -2.69 -25.23 4.60
C GLY A 112 -2.17 -26.59 5.06
N SER A 113 -2.46 -26.96 6.30
CA SER A 113 -2.14 -28.29 6.86
C SER A 113 -2.91 -29.42 6.16
N PHE A 114 -4.16 -29.18 5.79
CA PHE A 114 -4.98 -30.15 5.04
C PHE A 114 -4.41 -30.40 3.63
N ASN A 115 -4.00 -29.36 2.92
CA ASN A 115 -3.40 -29.48 1.60
C ASN A 115 -2.03 -30.16 1.66
N GLU A 116 -1.20 -29.85 2.65
CA GLU A 116 0.08 -30.54 2.88
C GLU A 116 -0.13 -32.03 3.18
N ALA A 117 -1.12 -32.35 4.04
CA ALA A 117 -1.51 -33.73 4.35
C ALA A 117 -2.05 -34.47 3.12
N LEU A 118 -2.92 -33.83 2.34
CA LEU A 118 -3.47 -34.38 1.11
C LEU A 118 -2.38 -34.63 0.07
N VAL A 119 -1.44 -33.70 -0.11
CA VAL A 119 -0.29 -33.87 -1.02
C VAL A 119 0.60 -35.03 -0.56
N ALA A 120 0.85 -35.17 0.74
CA ALA A 120 1.64 -36.28 1.27
C ALA A 120 0.94 -37.62 1.06
N LEU A 121 -0.38 -37.69 1.26
CA LEU A 121 -1.20 -38.87 1.00
C LEU A 121 -1.20 -39.24 -0.49
N LEU A 122 -1.39 -38.27 -1.38
CA LEU A 122 -1.37 -38.48 -2.83
C LEU A 122 0.00 -38.93 -3.34
N LYS A 123 1.10 -38.42 -2.78
CA LYS A 123 2.46 -38.90 -3.07
C LYS A 123 2.67 -40.35 -2.60
N SER A 124 2.19 -40.69 -1.41
CA SER A 124 2.22 -42.06 -0.88
C SER A 124 1.45 -43.01 -1.79
N TYR A 125 0.27 -42.61 -2.26
CA TYR A 125 -0.52 -43.38 -3.22
C TYR A 125 0.18 -43.53 -4.57
N ALA A 126 0.77 -42.47 -5.12
CA ALA A 126 1.50 -42.56 -6.39
C ALA A 126 2.69 -43.54 -6.32
N SER A 127 3.33 -43.66 -5.16
CA SER A 127 4.42 -44.61 -4.92
C SER A 127 3.94 -46.04 -4.70
N LEU A 128 2.85 -46.24 -3.97
CA LEU A 128 2.36 -47.57 -3.58
C LEU A 128 1.38 -48.17 -4.61
N LYS A 129 0.73 -47.31 -5.41
CA LYS A 129 -0.37 -47.62 -6.33
C LYS A 129 -1.59 -48.30 -5.69
N ASP A 130 -1.59 -48.45 -4.37
CA ASP A 130 -2.68 -48.99 -3.56
C ASP A 130 -3.21 -47.90 -2.61
N LYS A 131 -4.52 -47.62 -2.70
CA LYS A 131 -5.19 -46.56 -1.91
C LYS A 131 -5.31 -46.94 -0.44
N GLY A 132 -5.60 -48.21 -0.14
CA GLY A 132 -5.81 -48.69 1.22
C GLY A 132 -4.50 -48.68 2.01
N GLU A 133 -3.43 -49.15 1.39
CA GLU A 133 -2.07 -49.16 1.97
C GLU A 133 -1.58 -47.73 2.27
N ALA A 134 -1.80 -46.79 1.35
CA ALA A 134 -1.37 -45.39 1.50
C ALA A 134 -2.08 -44.68 2.66
N VAL A 135 -3.39 -44.92 2.83
CA VAL A 135 -4.18 -44.35 3.94
C VAL A 135 -3.78 -45.01 5.28
N ALA A 136 -3.61 -46.33 5.31
CA ALA A 136 -3.19 -47.05 6.52
C ALA A 136 -1.82 -46.59 7.03
N ARG A 137 -0.87 -46.31 6.13
CA ARG A 137 0.44 -45.73 6.50
C ARG A 137 0.34 -44.30 7.03
N TRP A 138 -0.56 -43.49 6.47
CA TRP A 138 -0.75 -42.12 6.92
C TRP A 138 -1.35 -42.04 8.33
N LEU A 139 -2.34 -42.88 8.62
CA LEU A 139 -3.00 -42.94 9.94
C LEU A 139 -2.11 -43.50 11.07
N ARG A 140 -0.97 -44.12 10.73
CA ARG A 140 0.00 -44.67 11.70
C ARG A 140 1.15 -43.70 12.02
N ARG A 141 1.19 -42.52 11.39
CA ARG A 141 2.13 -41.44 11.69
C ARG A 141 1.52 -40.48 12.71
#